data_AF-A0A0M2RA88-F1
#
_entry.id   AF-A0A0M2RA88-F1
#
_cell.length_a   1.000
_cell.length_b   1.000
_cell.length_c   1.000
_cell.angle_alpha   90.00
_cell.angle_beta   90.00
_cell.angle_gamma   90.00
#
_symmetry.space_group_name_H-M   'P 1'
#
loop_
_entity.id
_entity.type
_entity.pdbx_description
1 polymer ?
#
loop_
_entity_poly.entity_id
_entity_poly.type
_entity_poly.pdbx_seq_one_letter_code
_entity_poly.pdbx_strand_id
1 'polypeptide(L)'
;MLENESTLGEIFSESDMSEHRKQLKEIPLTKTKKYLEDIAFELEMESLGAPVMPDDIFALYVELFEDISFCLKKGSYHFVASLYSKVNKLSDSQKNQLLDIFVVNFSQYDGLDFRLWVCSFIAKCYSNETALGVFESFAEKYEFDVIADVLVALETIMYRLKKEGLETQRAVLLYKKILQKDA
;
A
#
# COMPACT_ATOMS: atom_id res chain seq x y z
N MET A 1 -43.24 -34.92 -9.61
CA MET A 1 -42.59 -34.14 -8.53
C MET A 1 -41.11 -34.32 -8.69
N LEU A 2 -40.44 -33.26 -9.13
CA LEU A 2 -39.02 -32.91 -8.92
C LEU A 2 -38.68 -31.88 -10.01
N GLU A 3 -38.98 -30.61 -9.72
CA GLU A 3 -38.44 -29.48 -10.46
C GLU A 3 -38.04 -28.38 -9.47
N ASN A 4 -36.88 -27.79 -9.79
CA ASN A 4 -36.37 -26.48 -9.37
C ASN A 4 -35.67 -26.37 -8.01
N GLU A 5 -34.43 -26.85 -7.97
CA GLU A 5 -33.33 -26.14 -7.31
C GLU A 5 -32.41 -25.57 -8.39
N SER A 6 -32.62 -24.32 -8.79
CA SER A 6 -31.62 -23.52 -9.51
C SER A 6 -32.09 -22.06 -9.63
N THR A 7 -31.81 -21.25 -8.61
CA THR A 7 -31.59 -19.81 -8.79
C THR A 7 -30.84 -19.25 -7.58
N LEU A 8 -29.55 -19.58 -7.51
CA LEU A 8 -28.53 -18.75 -6.88
C LEU A 8 -27.46 -18.52 -7.95
N GLY A 9 -27.86 -17.79 -9.00
CA GLY A 9 -26.90 -17.15 -9.90
C GLY A 9 -26.46 -15.87 -9.21
N GLU A 10 -25.32 -15.94 -8.54
CA GLU A 10 -24.63 -14.77 -8.01
C GLU A 10 -24.38 -13.80 -9.18
N ILE A 11 -25.05 -12.66 -9.14
CA ILE A 11 -24.74 -11.52 -9.99
C ILE A 11 -23.49 -10.88 -9.39
N PHE A 12 -22.33 -11.44 -9.66
CA PHE A 12 -21.10 -10.65 -9.66
C PHE A 12 -21.06 -9.99 -11.03
N SER A 13 -21.53 -8.74 -11.13
CA SER A 13 -21.19 -7.94 -12.31
C SER A 13 -19.67 -7.86 -12.37
N GLU A 14 -19.06 -8.24 -13.50
CA GLU A 14 -17.68 -7.85 -13.79
C GLU A 14 -17.55 -6.36 -13.49
N SER A 15 -16.67 -6.01 -12.57
CA SER A 15 -16.58 -4.66 -12.05
C SER A 15 -15.90 -3.81 -13.10
N ASP A 16 -16.67 -3.20 -14.01
CA ASP A 16 -16.11 -2.30 -15.00
C ASP A 16 -15.50 -1.08 -14.31
N MET A 17 -14.19 -1.13 -14.08
CA MET A 17 -13.38 -0.06 -13.51
C MET A 17 -13.30 1.17 -14.44
N SER A 18 -14.01 1.20 -15.58
CA SER A 18 -14.04 2.34 -16.51
C SER A 18 -14.47 3.65 -15.84
N GLU A 19 -15.47 3.62 -14.97
CA GLU A 19 -15.97 4.82 -14.29
C GLU A 19 -14.90 5.37 -13.33
N HIS A 20 -14.32 4.51 -12.48
CA HIS A 20 -13.23 4.90 -11.59
C HIS A 20 -12.02 5.45 -12.38
N ARG A 21 -11.62 4.80 -13.47
CA ARG A 21 -10.55 5.29 -14.35
C ARG A 21 -10.88 6.66 -14.95
N LYS A 22 -12.14 6.92 -15.29
CA LYS A 22 -12.58 8.22 -15.79
C LYS A 22 -12.50 9.29 -14.69
N GLN A 23 -13.03 9.00 -13.51
CA GLN A 23 -12.95 9.88 -12.34
C GLN A 23 -11.48 10.23 -11.99
N LEU A 24 -10.59 9.24 -12.01
CA LEU A 24 -9.15 9.40 -11.75
C LEU A 24 -8.43 10.24 -12.83
N LYS A 25 -8.99 10.37 -14.04
CA LYS A 25 -8.50 11.30 -15.07
C LYS A 25 -9.02 12.73 -14.89
N GLU A 26 -10.11 12.90 -14.16
CA GLU A 26 -10.82 14.18 -13.99
C GLU A 26 -10.64 14.76 -12.56
N ILE A 27 -9.53 14.42 -11.89
CA ILE A 27 -9.25 14.86 -10.52
C ILE A 27 -9.28 16.40 -10.44
N PRO A 28 -10.14 16.98 -9.59
CA PRO A 28 -10.27 18.43 -9.49
C PRO A 28 -9.03 19.05 -8.83
N LEU A 29 -8.67 20.26 -9.27
CA LEU A 29 -7.57 21.05 -8.67
C LEU A 29 -7.87 21.49 -7.24
N THR A 30 -9.15 21.67 -6.91
CA THR A 30 -9.62 22.01 -5.57
C THR A 30 -10.22 20.79 -4.90
N LYS A 31 -10.05 20.65 -3.58
CA LYS A 31 -10.58 19.51 -2.78
C LYS A 31 -10.06 18.14 -3.23
N THR A 32 -8.93 18.09 -3.93
CA THR A 32 -8.27 16.85 -4.41
C THR A 32 -8.19 15.77 -3.35
N LYS A 33 -7.78 16.10 -2.12
CA LYS A 33 -7.68 15.14 -1.01
C LYS A 33 -8.99 14.43 -0.74
N LYS A 34 -10.09 15.18 -0.61
CA LYS A 34 -11.40 14.61 -0.29
C LYS A 34 -11.93 13.77 -1.46
N TYR A 35 -11.74 14.26 -2.68
CA TYR A 35 -12.11 13.53 -3.90
C TYR A 35 -11.40 12.16 -3.99
N LEU A 36 -10.09 12.13 -3.74
CA LEU A 36 -9.31 10.89 -3.73
C LEU A 36 -9.65 9.97 -2.57
N GLU A 37 -9.98 10.52 -1.39
CA GLU A 37 -10.49 9.74 -0.26
C GLU A 37 -11.81 9.04 -0.60
N ASP A 38 -12.74 9.75 -1.24
CA ASP A 38 -14.04 9.21 -1.62
C ASP A 38 -13.89 8.07 -2.64
N ILE A 39 -13.06 8.24 -3.68
CA ILE A 39 -12.76 7.18 -4.65
C ILE A 39 -12.08 5.97 -4.00
N ALA A 40 -11.09 6.20 -3.12
CA ALA A 40 -10.40 5.10 -2.44
C ALA A 40 -11.37 4.28 -1.56
N PHE A 41 -12.36 4.96 -0.96
CA PHE A 41 -13.43 4.33 -0.19
C PHE A 41 -14.40 3.55 -1.08
N GLU A 42 -14.80 4.10 -2.23
CA GLU A 42 -15.65 3.40 -3.21
C GLU A 42 -15.00 2.10 -3.70
N LEU A 43 -13.72 2.14 -4.06
CA LEU A 43 -12.96 0.94 -4.41
C LEU A 43 -12.86 -0.07 -3.26
N GLU A 44 -12.75 0.42 -2.03
CA GLU A 44 -12.77 -0.46 -0.84
C GLU A 44 -14.11 -1.22 -0.77
N MET A 45 -15.22 -0.52 -1.02
CA MET A 45 -16.57 -1.08 -0.97
C MET A 45 -16.85 -2.08 -2.10
N GLU A 46 -16.38 -1.81 -3.32
CA GLU A 46 -16.48 -2.74 -4.47
C GLU A 46 -15.81 -4.09 -4.16
N SER A 47 -14.71 -4.08 -3.41
CA SER A 47 -14.00 -5.30 -3.01
C SER A 47 -14.57 -6.00 -1.76
N LEU A 48 -15.63 -5.49 -1.14
CA LEU A 48 -16.08 -5.92 0.19
C LEU A 48 -16.57 -7.38 0.22
N GLY A 49 -17.30 -7.81 -0.81
CA GLY A 49 -17.87 -9.16 -0.90
C GLY A 49 -16.87 -10.24 -1.31
N ALA A 50 -15.75 -9.85 -1.93
CA ALA A 50 -14.77 -10.80 -2.45
C ALA A 50 -13.80 -11.28 -1.35
N PRO A 51 -13.50 -12.60 -1.25
CA PRO A 51 -12.52 -13.12 -0.28
C PRO A 51 -11.09 -12.71 -0.65
N VAL A 52 -10.81 -12.60 -1.94
CA VAL A 52 -9.57 -12.10 -2.52
C VAL A 52 -9.90 -10.87 -3.35
N MET A 53 -9.03 -9.86 -3.38
CA MET A 53 -9.22 -8.67 -4.19
C MET A 53 -9.34 -9.05 -5.68
N PRO A 54 -10.43 -8.64 -6.35
CA PRO A 54 -10.61 -8.86 -7.79
C PRO A 54 -9.45 -8.26 -8.61
N ASP A 55 -9.05 -8.95 -9.67
CA ASP A 55 -7.88 -8.60 -10.47
C ASP A 55 -8.05 -7.27 -11.23
N ASP A 56 -9.27 -6.92 -11.64
CA ASP A 56 -9.61 -5.65 -12.29
C ASP A 56 -9.43 -4.45 -11.35
N ILE A 57 -9.91 -4.58 -10.10
CA ILE A 57 -9.71 -3.60 -9.03
C ILE A 57 -8.23 -3.50 -8.68
N PHE A 58 -7.54 -4.64 -8.55
CA PHE A 58 -6.12 -4.65 -8.24
C PHE A 58 -5.27 -4.03 -9.37
N ALA A 59 -5.61 -4.29 -10.63
CA ALA A 59 -4.95 -3.68 -11.78
C ALA A 59 -5.04 -2.15 -11.74
N LEU A 60 -6.16 -1.58 -11.29
CA LEU A 60 -6.29 -0.15 -11.10
C LEU A 60 -5.32 0.39 -10.04
N TYR A 61 -5.13 -0.31 -8.91
CA TYR A 61 -4.12 0.07 -7.91
C TYR A 61 -2.70 0.05 -8.50
N VAL A 62 -2.38 -0.96 -9.30
CA VAL A 62 -1.08 -1.07 -9.99
C VAL A 62 -0.87 0.14 -10.92
N GLU A 63 -1.83 0.41 -11.80
CA GLU A 63 -1.80 1.57 -12.72
C GLU A 63 -1.54 2.88 -11.95
N LEU A 64 -2.19 3.06 -10.80
CA LEU A 64 -2.07 4.27 -9.99
C LEU A 64 -0.71 4.40 -9.30
N PHE A 65 -0.14 3.32 -8.78
CA PHE A 65 1.15 3.36 -8.06
C PHE A 65 2.37 3.36 -8.98
N GLU A 66 2.19 2.99 -10.25
CA GLU A 66 3.15 3.18 -11.32
C GLU A 66 3.13 4.62 -11.87
N ASP A 67 1.98 5.32 -11.80
CA ASP A 67 1.90 6.74 -12.14
C ASP A 67 2.44 7.64 -11.01
N ILE A 68 3.70 8.07 -11.17
CA ILE A 68 4.35 9.01 -10.25
C ILE A 68 3.57 10.32 -10.14
N SER A 69 2.98 10.80 -11.24
CA SER A 69 2.20 12.04 -11.22
C SER A 69 0.94 11.91 -10.37
N PHE A 70 0.34 10.72 -10.29
CA PHE A 70 -0.73 10.42 -9.37
C PHE A 70 -0.22 10.38 -7.92
N CYS A 71 0.88 9.67 -7.67
CA CYS A 71 1.44 9.51 -6.32
C CYS A 71 1.80 10.84 -5.65
N LEU A 72 2.16 11.87 -6.43
CA LEU A 72 2.44 13.23 -5.95
C LEU A 72 1.19 14.04 -5.53
N LYS A 73 -0.03 13.56 -5.84
CA LYS A 73 -1.26 14.29 -5.51
C LYS A 73 -1.58 14.18 -4.02
N LYS A 74 -1.94 15.31 -3.40
CA LYS A 74 -2.40 15.33 -2.01
C LYS A 74 -3.62 14.43 -1.83
N GLY A 75 -3.48 13.36 -1.04
CA GLY A 75 -4.53 12.37 -0.79
C GLY A 75 -4.37 11.05 -1.55
N SER A 76 -3.40 10.93 -2.47
CA SER A 76 -3.09 9.66 -3.14
C SER A 76 -2.79 8.53 -2.14
N TYR A 77 -2.26 8.85 -0.95
CA TYR A 77 -1.97 7.90 0.11
C TYR A 77 -3.22 7.16 0.63
N HIS A 78 -4.44 7.70 0.42
CA HIS A 78 -5.68 7.03 0.82
C HIS A 78 -5.84 5.66 0.14
N PHE A 79 -5.27 5.48 -1.04
CA PHE A 79 -5.26 4.20 -1.76
C PHE A 79 -4.38 3.15 -1.06
N VAL A 80 -3.21 3.56 -0.55
CA VAL A 80 -2.36 2.68 0.27
C VAL A 80 -3.04 2.35 1.60
N ALA A 81 -3.71 3.33 2.22
CA ALA A 81 -4.46 3.14 3.45
C ALA A 81 -5.64 2.16 3.28
N SER A 82 -6.35 2.23 2.14
CA SER A 82 -7.42 1.28 1.78
C SER A 82 -6.88 -0.14 1.66
N LEU A 83 -5.76 -0.34 0.94
CA LEU A 83 -5.10 -1.64 0.85
C LEU A 83 -4.61 -2.15 2.21
N TYR A 84 -4.08 -1.26 3.07
CA TYR A 84 -3.63 -1.59 4.42
C TYR A 84 -4.76 -2.16 5.31
N SER A 85 -6.00 -1.69 5.10
CA SER A 85 -7.19 -2.19 5.82
C SER A 85 -7.62 -3.58 5.31
N LYS A 86 -7.30 -3.90 4.04
CA LYS A 86 -7.67 -5.15 3.36
C LYS A 86 -6.50 -6.10 3.08
N VAL A 87 -5.38 -6.00 3.78
CA VAL A 87 -4.19 -6.84 3.53
C VAL A 87 -4.49 -8.34 3.44
N ASN A 88 -5.44 -8.84 4.25
CA ASN A 88 -5.82 -10.25 4.27
C ASN A 88 -6.56 -10.72 3.00
N LYS A 89 -7.01 -9.78 2.17
CA LYS A 89 -7.65 -10.03 0.88
C LYS A 89 -6.67 -10.01 -0.30
N LEU A 90 -5.42 -9.61 -0.08
CA LEU A 90 -4.41 -9.64 -1.13
C LEU A 90 -3.81 -11.04 -1.23
N SER A 91 -3.77 -11.58 -2.44
CA SER A 91 -2.99 -12.80 -2.70
C SER A 91 -1.49 -12.52 -2.55
N ASP A 92 -0.69 -13.56 -2.35
CA ASP A 92 0.77 -13.37 -2.22
C ASP A 92 1.40 -12.84 -3.52
N SER A 93 0.84 -13.18 -4.68
CA SER A 93 1.26 -12.60 -5.96
C SER A 93 0.98 -11.09 -6.01
N GLN A 94 -0.21 -10.67 -5.59
CA GLN A 94 -0.60 -9.24 -5.54
C GLN A 94 0.29 -8.47 -4.54
N LYS A 95 0.58 -9.06 -3.37
CA LYS A 95 1.52 -8.46 -2.40
C LYS A 95 2.92 -8.31 -2.98
N ASN A 96 3.45 -9.33 -3.66
CA ASN A 96 4.78 -9.23 -4.25
C ASN A 96 4.86 -8.15 -5.33
N GLN A 97 3.85 -8.06 -6.19
CA GLN A 97 3.78 -7.00 -7.19
C GLN A 97 3.71 -5.59 -6.58
N LEU A 98 2.91 -5.40 -5.52
CA LEU A 98 2.87 -4.12 -4.78
C LEU A 98 4.24 -3.79 -4.16
N LEU A 99 4.93 -4.80 -3.61
CA LEU A 99 6.25 -4.58 -3.02
C LEU A 99 7.23 -4.06 -4.06
N ASP A 100 7.27 -4.70 -5.23
CA ASP A 100 8.17 -4.31 -6.33
C ASP A 100 7.91 -2.86 -6.77
N ILE A 101 6.64 -2.50 -6.98
CA ILE A 101 6.24 -1.14 -7.36
C ILE A 101 6.68 -0.13 -6.29
N PHE A 102 6.36 -0.41 -5.02
CA PHE A 102 6.70 0.49 -3.92
C PHE A 102 8.21 0.66 -3.75
N VAL A 103 8.99 -0.40 -3.91
CA VAL A 103 10.45 -0.37 -3.80
C VAL A 103 11.08 0.43 -4.94
N VAL A 104 10.63 0.22 -6.18
CA VAL A 104 11.16 0.88 -7.37
C VAL A 104 10.86 2.39 -7.35
N ASN A 105 9.66 2.76 -6.90
CA ASN A 105 9.20 4.15 -6.96
C ASN A 105 9.38 4.92 -5.65
N PHE A 106 9.94 4.31 -4.60
CA PHE A 106 9.99 4.87 -3.24
C PHE A 106 10.49 6.30 -3.15
N SER A 107 11.62 6.62 -3.80
CA SER A 107 12.24 7.95 -3.77
C SER A 107 11.45 9.01 -4.53
N GLN A 108 10.55 8.60 -5.44
CA GLN A 108 9.73 9.47 -6.25
C GLN A 108 8.40 9.83 -5.55
N TYR A 109 8.06 9.11 -4.49
CA TYR A 109 6.88 9.41 -3.67
C TYR A 109 7.15 10.63 -2.80
N ASP A 110 6.85 11.82 -3.29
CA ASP A 110 7.05 13.09 -2.55
C ASP A 110 5.75 13.65 -1.94
N GLY A 111 4.68 12.85 -1.94
CA GLY A 111 3.44 13.22 -1.28
C GLY A 111 3.58 13.17 0.25
N LEU A 112 3.15 14.24 0.94
CA LEU A 112 2.92 14.22 2.40
C LEU A 112 2.18 12.92 2.77
N ASP A 113 2.74 12.18 3.71
CA ASP A 113 2.26 10.89 4.23
C ASP A 113 2.37 9.67 3.30
N PHE A 114 2.67 9.81 2.00
CA PHE A 114 2.65 8.66 1.08
C PHE A 114 3.73 7.64 1.41
N ARG A 115 4.99 8.08 1.56
CA ARG A 115 6.10 7.21 1.99
C ARG A 115 5.84 6.60 3.35
N LEU A 116 5.29 7.37 4.29
CA LEU A 116 4.89 6.86 5.60
C LEU A 116 3.87 5.72 5.51
N TRP A 117 2.84 5.86 4.68
CA TRP A 117 1.84 4.81 4.45
C TRP A 117 2.44 3.59 3.75
N VAL A 118 3.33 3.78 2.77
CA VAL A 118 4.06 2.68 2.12
C VAL A 118 4.94 1.93 3.13
N CYS A 119 5.73 2.63 3.94
CA CYS A 119 6.55 2.04 4.99
C CYS A 119 5.70 1.27 6.00
N SER A 120 4.57 1.84 6.42
CA SER A 120 3.61 1.17 7.32
C SER A 120 3.00 -0.08 6.68
N PHE A 121 2.66 -0.02 5.39
CA PHE A 121 2.18 -1.15 4.62
C PHE A 121 3.22 -2.26 4.54
N ILE A 122 4.47 -1.93 4.19
CA ILE A 122 5.56 -2.91 4.13
C ILE A 122 5.80 -3.57 5.50
N ALA A 123 5.85 -2.78 6.58
CA ALA A 123 6.02 -3.31 7.91
C ALA A 123 4.88 -4.25 8.32
N LYS A 124 3.62 -3.91 7.99
CA LYS A 124 2.48 -4.75 8.39
C LYS A 124 2.29 -5.99 7.55
N CYS A 125 2.43 -5.86 6.22
CA CYS A 125 1.91 -6.83 5.26
C CYS A 125 2.91 -7.93 4.90
N TYR A 126 4.18 -7.76 5.23
CA TYR A 126 5.25 -8.70 4.92
C TYR A 126 5.90 -9.22 6.20
N SER A 127 6.66 -10.31 6.08
CA SER A 127 7.46 -10.81 7.20
C SER A 127 8.45 -9.73 7.65
N ASN A 128 8.86 -9.79 8.93
CA ASN A 128 9.86 -8.86 9.45
C ASN A 128 11.17 -8.97 8.65
N GLU A 129 11.58 -10.19 8.29
CA GLU A 129 12.74 -10.44 7.45
C GLU A 129 12.69 -9.66 6.11
N THR A 130 11.57 -9.77 5.38
CA THR A 130 11.37 -9.06 4.11
C THR A 130 11.33 -7.55 4.30
N ALA A 131 10.55 -7.07 5.27
CA ALA A 131 10.41 -5.63 5.54
C ALA A 131 11.77 -5.01 5.92
N LEU A 132 12.52 -5.65 6.81
CA LEU A 132 13.86 -5.20 7.20
C LEU A 132 14.84 -5.22 6.02
N GLY A 133 14.79 -6.24 5.17
CA GLY A 133 15.63 -6.30 3.96
C GLY A 133 15.37 -5.13 3.00
N VAL A 134 14.10 -4.76 2.81
CA VAL A 134 13.72 -3.59 2.01
C VAL A 134 14.23 -2.30 2.63
N PHE A 135 14.01 -2.11 3.93
CA PHE A 135 14.44 -0.91 4.64
C PHE A 135 15.97 -0.76 4.71
N GLU A 136 16.71 -1.86 4.79
CA GLU A 136 18.17 -1.85 4.64
C GLU A 136 18.59 -1.38 3.25
N SER A 137 17.93 -1.88 2.21
CA SER A 137 18.19 -1.43 0.83
C SER A 137 17.92 0.06 0.65
N PHE A 138 16.85 0.58 1.25
CA PHE A 138 16.56 2.02 1.24
C PHE A 138 17.65 2.81 1.97
N ALA A 139 18.10 2.36 3.13
CA ALA A 139 19.17 3.01 3.89
C ALA A 139 20.52 2.98 3.17
N GLU A 140 20.75 2.05 2.25
CA GLU A 140 21.95 2.03 1.41
C GLU A 140 21.85 2.99 0.21
N LYS A 141 20.66 3.12 -0.37
CA LYS A 141 20.44 3.84 -1.63
C LYS A 141 20.15 5.32 -1.46
N TYR A 142 19.52 5.71 -0.35
CA TYR A 142 18.89 7.01 -0.23
C TYR A 142 19.42 7.83 0.95
N GLU A 143 19.27 9.14 0.83
CA GLU A 143 19.60 10.12 1.87
C GLU A 143 18.48 10.22 2.91
N PHE A 144 18.82 10.79 4.08
CA PHE A 144 17.93 10.84 5.24
C PHE A 144 16.53 11.37 4.91
N ASP A 145 16.43 12.48 4.19
CA ASP A 145 15.15 13.12 3.83
C ASP A 145 14.17 12.19 3.08
N VAL A 146 14.69 11.21 2.35
CA VAL A 146 13.87 10.24 1.60
C VAL A 146 13.43 9.08 2.50
N ILE A 147 14.25 8.69 3.48
CA ILE A 147 14.06 7.48 4.28
C ILE A 147 13.64 7.75 5.73
N ALA A 148 13.46 9.00 6.14
CA ALA A 148 13.07 9.36 7.50
C ALA A 148 11.79 8.62 7.94
N ASP A 149 10.83 8.44 7.03
CA ASP A 149 9.57 7.71 7.28
C ASP A 149 9.77 6.22 7.63
N VAL A 150 10.89 5.62 7.23
CA VAL A 150 11.24 4.24 7.59
C VAL A 150 11.39 4.09 9.11
N LEU A 151 11.80 5.14 9.82
CA LEU A 151 11.98 5.11 11.27
C LEU A 151 10.68 4.73 12.00
N VAL A 152 9.54 5.29 11.56
CA VAL A 152 8.21 4.99 12.14
C VAL A 152 7.82 3.52 11.91
N ALA A 153 8.12 2.99 10.73
CA ALA A 153 7.86 1.58 10.42
C ALA A 153 8.76 0.63 11.23
N LEU A 154 10.02 1.00 11.46
CA LEU A 154 10.93 0.24 12.32
C LEU A 154 10.47 0.22 13.77
N GLU A 155 9.98 1.34 14.31
CA GLU A 155 9.38 1.38 15.65
C GLU A 155 8.19 0.42 15.78
N THR A 156 7.35 0.36 14.76
CA THR A 156 6.22 -0.58 14.69
C THR A 156 6.69 -2.05 14.67
N ILE A 157 7.75 -2.36 13.91
CA ILE A 157 8.36 -3.69 13.90
C ILE A 157 8.95 -4.05 15.28
N MET A 158 9.76 -3.16 15.85
CA MET A 158 10.39 -3.36 17.17
C MET A 158 9.35 -3.55 18.28
N TYR A 159 8.25 -2.81 18.24
CA TYR A 159 7.14 -2.98 19.19
C TYR A 159 6.52 -4.38 19.12
N ARG A 160 6.30 -4.91 17.91
CA ARG A 160 5.70 -6.26 17.72
C ARG A 160 6.64 -7.39 18.08
N LEU A 161 7.95 -7.23 17.86
CA LEU A 161 8.97 -8.24 18.13
C LEU A 161 9.29 -8.47 19.62
N LYS A 162 8.78 -7.62 20.52
CA LYS A 162 8.93 -7.76 21.99
C LYS A 162 10.40 -7.88 22.44
N LYS A 163 11.20 -6.86 22.11
CA LYS A 163 12.54 -6.51 22.67
C LYS A 163 13.69 -7.54 22.55
N GLU A 164 13.44 -8.79 22.19
CA GLU A 164 14.48 -9.82 22.12
C GLU A 164 14.57 -10.44 20.71
N GLY A 165 15.70 -11.08 20.39
CA GLY A 165 15.92 -11.76 19.12
C GLY A 165 16.72 -10.98 18.06
N LEU A 166 17.19 -11.72 17.05
CA LEU A 166 18.05 -11.22 15.98
C LEU A 166 17.36 -10.12 15.15
N GLU A 167 16.07 -10.30 14.83
CA GLU A 167 15.31 -9.30 14.06
C GLU A 167 15.16 -7.99 14.83
N THR A 168 14.97 -8.03 16.15
CA THR A 168 14.93 -6.82 16.99
C THR A 168 16.26 -6.08 16.95
N GLN A 169 17.38 -6.79 17.09
CA GLN A 169 18.71 -6.19 17.03
C GLN A 169 18.97 -5.58 15.64
N ARG A 170 18.58 -6.28 14.58
CA ARG A 170 18.67 -5.80 13.19
C ARG A 170 17.88 -4.51 13.00
N ALA A 171 16.63 -4.45 13.48
CA ALA A 171 15.80 -3.25 13.43
C ALA A 171 16.40 -2.07 14.21
N VAL A 172 16.91 -2.31 15.42
CA VAL A 172 17.57 -1.27 16.25
C VAL A 172 18.83 -0.74 15.58
N LEU A 173 19.66 -1.62 15.00
CA LEU A 173 20.88 -1.22 14.30
C LEU A 173 20.55 -0.38 13.06
N LEU A 174 19.56 -0.81 12.28
CA LEU A 174 19.10 -0.06 11.11
C LEU A 174 18.53 1.30 11.49
N TYR A 175 17.72 1.39 12.54
CA TYR A 175 17.19 2.65 13.05
C TYR A 175 18.31 3.64 13.39
N LYS A 176 19.36 3.18 14.10
CA LYS A 176 20.54 3.99 14.40
C LYS A 176 21.31 4.40 13.15
N LYS A 177 21.48 3.50 12.18
CA LYS A 177 22.14 3.77 10.89
C LYS A 177 21.42 4.88 10.12
N ILE A 178 20.09 4.86 10.10
CA ILE A 178 19.28 5.89 9.45
C ILE A 178 19.43 7.23 10.18
N LEU A 179 19.30 7.27 11.51
CA LEU A 179 19.50 8.50 12.28
C LEU A 179 20.88 9.14 12.09
N GLN A 180 21.92 8.34 11.88
CA GLN A 180 23.27 8.85 11.61
C GLN A 180 23.40 9.58 10.27
N LYS A 181 22.44 9.44 9.35
CA LYS A 181 22.41 10.18 8.08
C LYS A 181 21.83 11.58 8.19
N ASP A 182 21.19 11.90 9.32
CA ASP A 182 20.68 13.24 9.62
C ASP A 182 21.79 14.20 10.13
N ALA A 183 22.96 13.63 10.51
CA ALA A 183 24.10 14.34 11.09
C ALA A 183 25.10 14.83 10.05
#